data_AF-A0AAE0KR29-F1
#
_entry.id   AF-A0AAE0KR29-F1
#
_cell.length_a   1.000
_cell.length_b   1.000
_cell.length_c   1.000
_cell.angle_alpha   90.00
_cell.angle_beta   90.00
_cell.angle_gamma   90.00
#
_symmetry.space_group_name_H-M   'P 1'
#
loop_
_entity.id
_entity.type
_entity.pdbx_description
1 polymer ?
#
loop_
_entity_poly.entity_id
_entity_poly.type
_entity_poly.pdbx_seq_one_letter_code
_entity_poly.pdbx_strand_id
1 'polypeptide(L)'
;MNSHSAVSNIDGKISVTLQVAGLGALEVESLDVTVGHVRQLLSAKMQVAPTSLKVISGGRILKDDEKTLAEYGVTEKSKFLVTKTATSTNSKLHDQEAQLRAEEDKKEERRRQIERIRAAASVMAGRGSNTALDSQDLMLEDQQGHAIKFVSDEDRKALVTALVLHTMGQELMAKTEGDKKALACDP
;
A
#
# COMPACT_ATOMS: atom_id res chain seq x y z
N MET A 1 -37.93 -32.65 41.78
CA MET A 1 -38.06 -31.30 42.36
C MET A 1 -38.01 -30.30 41.22
N ASN A 2 -39.04 -29.48 41.13
CA ASN A 2 -39.48 -28.77 39.94
C ASN A 2 -38.56 -27.60 39.58
N SER A 3 -38.23 -27.46 38.29
CA SER A 3 -37.72 -26.21 37.73
C SER A 3 -38.63 -25.80 36.58
N HIS A 4 -39.56 -24.91 36.92
CA HIS A 4 -40.49 -24.25 36.02
C HIS A 4 -39.74 -23.57 34.87
N SER A 5 -40.06 -23.96 33.64
CA SER A 5 -39.79 -23.18 32.44
C SER A 5 -40.74 -21.98 32.43
N ALA A 6 -40.21 -20.79 32.70
CA ALA A 6 -40.94 -19.54 32.54
C ALA A 6 -41.02 -19.21 31.05
N VAL A 7 -42.15 -19.56 30.43
CA VAL A 7 -42.59 -18.99 29.15
C VAL A 7 -43.31 -17.70 29.51
N SER A 8 -42.64 -16.56 29.39
CA SER A 8 -43.31 -15.26 29.51
C SER A 8 -44.07 -14.99 28.22
N ASN A 9 -45.35 -15.37 28.22
CA ASN A 9 -46.31 -15.02 27.17
C ASN A 9 -46.77 -13.58 27.40
N ILE A 10 -46.20 -12.64 26.67
CA ILE A 10 -46.67 -11.25 26.60
C ILE A 10 -46.88 -10.97 25.11
N ASP A 11 -48.15 -10.86 24.71
CA ASP A 11 -48.63 -10.40 23.39
C ASP A 11 -48.48 -11.28 22.13
N GLY A 12 -48.37 -12.60 22.25
CA GLY A 12 -48.42 -13.47 21.06
C GLY A 12 -47.22 -13.33 20.11
N LYS A 13 -46.17 -12.61 20.55
CA LYS A 13 -44.82 -12.66 19.96
C LYS A 13 -43.98 -13.66 20.77
N ILE A 14 -43.56 -14.74 20.12
CA ILE A 14 -42.67 -15.74 20.72
C ILE A 14 -41.27 -15.15 20.79
N SER A 15 -40.90 -14.55 21.93
CA SER A 15 -39.51 -14.11 22.14
C SER A 15 -38.63 -15.30 22.50
N VAL A 16 -37.49 -15.39 21.83
CA VAL A 16 -36.50 -16.47 21.99
C VAL A 16 -35.25 -15.91 22.67
N THR A 17 -34.83 -16.56 23.75
CA THR A 17 -33.66 -16.14 24.53
C THR A 17 -32.40 -16.87 24.07
N LEU A 18 -31.57 -16.19 23.28
CA LEU A 18 -30.28 -16.72 22.82
C LEU A 18 -29.19 -16.49 23.86
N GLN A 19 -28.38 -17.50 24.15
CA GLN A 19 -27.28 -17.37 25.12
C GLN A 19 -26.01 -16.92 24.42
N VAL A 20 -25.50 -15.74 24.78
CA VAL A 20 -24.26 -15.17 24.21
C VAL A 20 -23.13 -15.28 25.22
N ALA A 21 -22.07 -15.99 24.85
CA ALA A 21 -20.88 -16.13 25.68
C ALA A 21 -20.25 -14.76 25.95
N GLY A 22 -20.16 -14.38 27.24
CA GLY A 22 -19.60 -13.11 27.69
C GLY A 22 -20.60 -11.94 27.79
N LEU A 23 -21.81 -12.05 27.23
CA LEU A 23 -22.83 -10.99 27.24
C LEU A 23 -24.17 -11.42 27.86
N GLY A 24 -24.31 -12.71 28.18
CA GLY A 24 -25.52 -13.28 28.76
C GLY A 24 -26.62 -13.51 27.72
N ALA A 25 -27.86 -13.53 28.19
CA ALA A 25 -29.04 -13.72 27.36
C ALA A 25 -29.28 -12.53 26.40
N LEU A 26 -29.62 -12.82 25.15
CA LEU A 26 -30.13 -11.88 24.15
C LEU A 26 -31.53 -12.33 23.74
N GLU A 27 -32.52 -11.47 23.97
CA GLU A 27 -33.88 -11.71 23.53
C GLU A 27 -34.04 -11.31 22.06
N VAL A 28 -34.60 -12.21 21.25
CA VAL A 28 -34.87 -12.01 19.83
C VAL A 28 -36.34 -12.33 19.57
N GLU A 29 -37.01 -11.57 18.70
CA GLU A 29 -38.46 -11.67 18.50
C GLU A 29 -38.94 -12.94 17.76
N SER A 30 -38.06 -13.64 17.01
CA SER A 30 -38.37 -14.91 16.34
C SER A 30 -37.09 -15.62 15.84
N LEU A 31 -37.18 -16.92 15.55
CA LEU A 31 -36.14 -17.74 14.90
C LEU A 31 -36.07 -17.56 13.37
N ASP A 32 -37.06 -16.90 12.76
CA ASP A 32 -37.07 -16.59 11.32
C ASP A 32 -36.21 -15.37 10.96
N VAL A 33 -35.56 -14.78 11.96
CA VAL A 33 -34.74 -13.59 11.82
C VAL A 33 -33.40 -13.92 11.13
N THR A 34 -32.96 -13.03 10.24
CA THR A 34 -31.68 -13.15 9.53
C THR A 34 -30.49 -12.86 10.45
N VAL A 35 -29.33 -13.46 10.15
CA VAL A 35 -28.06 -13.26 10.87
C VAL A 35 -27.68 -11.77 10.99
N GLY A 36 -27.99 -10.97 9.97
CA GLY A 36 -27.71 -9.52 9.97
C GLY A 36 -28.44 -8.75 11.08
N HIS A 37 -29.69 -9.10 11.37
CA HIS A 37 -30.47 -8.42 12.41
C HIS A 37 -29.96 -8.78 13.82
N VAL A 38 -29.58 -10.05 14.04
CA VAL A 38 -28.94 -10.48 15.29
C VAL A 38 -27.61 -9.76 15.50
N ARG A 39 -26.82 -9.60 14.43
CA ARG A 39 -25.55 -8.87 14.46
C ARG A 39 -25.76 -7.39 14.78
N GLN A 40 -26.86 -6.79 14.32
CA GLN A 40 -27.23 -5.43 14.66
C GLN A 40 -27.61 -5.30 16.15
N LEU A 41 -28.40 -6.22 16.69
CA LEU A 41 -28.74 -6.23 18.12
C LEU A 41 -27.50 -6.42 19.00
N LEU A 42 -26.58 -7.31 18.59
CA LEU A 42 -25.30 -7.50 19.25
C LEU A 42 -24.41 -6.25 19.14
N SER A 43 -24.39 -5.58 17.99
CA SER A 43 -23.63 -4.33 17.78
C SER A 43 -24.10 -3.22 18.71
N ALA A 44 -25.41 -3.07 18.91
CA ALA A 44 -26.00 -2.10 19.81
C ALA A 44 -25.68 -2.43 21.28
N LYS A 45 -25.78 -3.70 21.66
CA LYS A 45 -25.49 -4.17 23.02
C LYS A 45 -23.99 -4.09 23.37
N MET A 46 -23.10 -4.33 22.40
CA MET A 46 -21.65 -4.30 22.60
C MET A 46 -20.99 -2.95 22.30
N GLN A 47 -21.71 -2.00 21.70
CA GLN A 47 -21.16 -0.75 21.14
C GLN A 47 -19.98 -1.00 20.17
N VAL A 48 -20.12 -2.00 19.29
CA VAL A 48 -19.09 -2.39 18.31
C VAL A 48 -19.72 -2.42 16.94
N ALA A 49 -19.01 -1.93 15.91
CA ALA A 49 -19.52 -1.96 14.54
C ALA A 49 -19.93 -3.39 14.13
N PRO A 50 -21.10 -3.58 13.48
CA PRO A 50 -21.60 -4.90 13.12
C PRO A 50 -20.62 -5.66 12.23
N THR A 51 -19.89 -4.96 11.37
CA THR A 51 -18.86 -5.53 10.49
C THR A 51 -17.68 -6.15 11.25
N SER A 52 -17.43 -5.74 12.49
CA SER A 52 -16.31 -6.20 13.32
C SER A 52 -16.68 -7.36 14.24
N LEU A 53 -17.87 -7.94 14.10
CA LEU A 53 -18.35 -9.03 14.95
C LEU A 53 -18.44 -10.33 14.15
N LYS A 54 -17.72 -11.36 14.61
CA LYS A 54 -17.95 -12.74 14.17
C LYS A 54 -18.86 -13.45 15.16
N VAL A 55 -19.99 -13.93 14.66
CA VAL A 55 -20.95 -14.74 15.41
C VAL A 55 -20.70 -16.20 15.06
N ILE A 56 -20.53 -17.05 16.07
CA ILE A 56 -20.25 -18.48 15.92
C ILE A 56 -21.31 -19.27 16.68
N SER A 57 -21.90 -20.29 16.05
CA SER A 57 -22.82 -21.24 16.68
C SER A 57 -22.50 -22.66 16.22
N GLY A 58 -22.50 -23.63 17.14
CA GLY A 58 -22.28 -25.05 16.80
C GLY A 58 -20.97 -25.33 16.04
N GLY A 59 -19.93 -24.50 16.23
CA GLY A 59 -18.65 -24.62 15.51
C GLY A 59 -18.63 -24.01 14.10
N ARG A 60 -19.70 -23.34 13.66
CA ARG A 60 -19.79 -22.67 12.36
C ARG A 60 -19.83 -21.15 12.54
N ILE A 61 -19.11 -20.43 11.68
CA ILE A 61 -19.16 -18.97 11.61
C ILE A 61 -20.40 -18.58 10.80
N LEU A 62 -21.34 -17.86 11.41
CA LEU A 62 -22.52 -17.35 10.70
C LEU A 62 -22.11 -16.12 9.87
N LYS A 63 -22.30 -16.23 8.56
CA LYS A 63 -22.10 -15.11 7.62
C LYS A 63 -23.41 -14.36 7.45
N ASP A 64 -23.32 -13.09 7.06
CA ASP A 64 -24.48 -12.29 6.65
C ASP A 64 -24.94 -12.78 5.27
N ASP A 65 -25.57 -13.95 5.27
CA ASP A 65 -26.31 -14.50 4.13
C ASP A 65 -27.81 -14.28 4.39
N GLU A 66 -28.66 -14.39 3.36
CA GLU A 66 -30.13 -14.32 3.49
C GLU A 66 -30.76 -15.46 4.32
N LYS A 67 -29.93 -16.38 4.81
CA LYS A 67 -30.34 -17.56 5.57
C LYS A 67 -30.84 -17.18 6.97
N THR A 68 -31.95 -17.78 7.37
CA THR A 68 -32.56 -17.61 8.69
C THR A 68 -31.81 -18.40 9.76
N LEU A 69 -31.97 -18.03 11.03
CA LEU A 69 -31.37 -18.78 12.15
C LEU A 69 -31.86 -20.25 12.19
N ALA A 70 -33.11 -20.49 11.80
CA ALA A 70 -33.67 -21.84 11.68
C ALA A 70 -32.91 -22.70 10.65
N GLU A 71 -32.53 -22.14 9.49
CA GLU A 71 -31.72 -22.82 8.47
C GLU A 71 -30.29 -23.13 8.95
N TYR A 72 -29.76 -22.35 9.89
CA TYR A 72 -28.50 -22.63 10.56
C TYR A 72 -28.63 -23.72 11.64
N GLY A 73 -29.84 -24.26 11.88
CA GLY A 73 -30.11 -25.25 12.92
C GLY A 73 -30.07 -24.68 14.33
N VAL A 74 -30.27 -23.36 14.46
CA VAL A 74 -30.34 -22.70 15.76
C VAL A 74 -31.69 -23.01 16.39
N THR A 75 -31.65 -23.57 17.60
CA THR A 75 -32.81 -23.77 18.47
C THR A 75 -32.86 -22.73 19.57
N GLU A 76 -33.99 -22.64 20.30
CA GLU A 76 -34.22 -21.68 21.38
C GLU A 76 -33.14 -21.68 22.49
N LYS A 77 -32.42 -22.80 22.67
CA LYS A 77 -31.38 -22.97 23.69
C LYS A 77 -29.96 -22.90 23.13
N SER A 78 -29.80 -22.41 21.91
CA SER A 78 -28.49 -22.37 21.26
C SER A 78 -27.56 -21.36 21.92
N LYS A 79 -26.28 -21.74 22.01
CA LYS A 79 -25.22 -20.90 22.52
C LYS A 79 -24.47 -20.26 21.37
N PHE A 80 -24.35 -18.94 21.43
CA PHE A 80 -23.60 -18.12 20.50
C PHE A 80 -22.31 -17.67 21.15
N LEU A 81 -21.22 -17.78 20.40
CA LEU A 81 -19.96 -17.15 20.72
C LEU A 81 -19.77 -15.94 19.80
N VAL A 82 -19.59 -14.77 20.40
CA VAL A 82 -19.36 -13.52 19.66
C VAL A 82 -17.93 -13.09 19.90
N THR A 83 -17.16 -12.98 18.82
CA THR A 83 -15.76 -12.54 18.86
C THR A 83 -15.64 -11.23 18.11
N LYS A 84 -15.01 -10.23 18.75
CA LYS A 84 -14.61 -8.99 18.09
C LYS A 84 -13.45 -9.30 17.16
N THR A 85 -13.68 -9.26 15.86
CA THR A 85 -12.60 -9.33 14.87
C THR A 85 -12.38 -7.95 14.29
N ALA A 86 -11.18 -7.41 14.50
CA ALA A 86 -10.72 -6.27 13.71
C ALA A 86 -10.67 -6.71 12.24
N THR A 87 -11.70 -6.37 11.48
CA THR A 87 -11.75 -6.54 10.01
C THR A 87 -10.59 -5.83 9.30
N SER A 88 -9.88 -4.97 10.02
CA SER A 88 -8.65 -4.31 9.61
C SER A 88 -7.44 -5.23 9.39
N THR A 89 -7.40 -6.49 9.82
CA THR A 89 -6.16 -7.27 9.65
C THR A 89 -6.12 -8.03 8.32
N ASN A 90 -7.17 -8.77 7.96
CA ASN A 90 -7.11 -9.60 6.76
C ASN A 90 -7.24 -8.82 5.44
N SER A 91 -8.04 -7.75 5.40
CA SER A 91 -8.10 -6.90 4.20
C SER A 91 -6.85 -6.04 4.06
N LYS A 92 -6.35 -5.45 5.16
CA LYS A 92 -5.12 -4.65 5.11
C LYS A 92 -3.88 -5.49 4.80
N LEU A 93 -3.81 -6.75 5.23
CA LEU A 93 -2.72 -7.64 4.84
C LEU A 93 -2.74 -7.91 3.33
N HIS A 94 -3.94 -8.12 2.75
CA HIS A 94 -4.08 -8.33 1.30
C HIS A 94 -3.77 -7.06 0.48
N ASP A 95 -4.19 -5.89 0.97
CA ASP A 95 -3.90 -4.60 0.34
C ASP A 95 -2.42 -4.22 0.48
N GLN A 96 -1.79 -4.55 1.61
CA GLN A 96 -0.36 -4.33 1.85
C GLN A 96 0.51 -5.24 0.98
N GLU A 97 0.12 -6.51 0.82
CA GLU A 97 0.85 -7.45 -0.04
C GLU A 97 0.75 -7.04 -1.52
N ALA A 98 -0.42 -6.54 -1.96
CA ALA A 98 -0.59 -5.99 -3.30
C ALA A 98 0.24 -4.72 -3.53
N GLN A 99 0.34 -3.83 -2.54
CA GLN A 99 1.19 -2.63 -2.62
C GLN A 99 2.68 -2.97 -2.67
N LEU A 100 3.15 -3.92 -1.86
CA LEU A 100 4.55 -4.36 -1.87
C LEU A 100 4.96 -4.93 -3.23
N ARG A 101 4.11 -5.78 -3.84
CA ARG A 101 4.38 -6.32 -5.18
C ARG A 101 4.46 -5.22 -6.25
N ALA A 102 3.54 -4.25 -6.21
CA ALA A 102 3.55 -3.13 -7.14
C ALA A 102 4.78 -2.21 -6.98
N GLU A 103 5.33 -2.08 -5.77
CA GLU A 103 6.58 -1.35 -5.55
C GLU A 103 7.81 -2.13 -6.04
N GLU A 104 7.84 -3.45 -5.86
CA GLU A 104 8.92 -4.30 -6.35
C GLU A 104 9.01 -4.28 -7.88
N ASP A 105 7.89 -4.35 -8.58
CA ASP A 105 7.83 -4.26 -10.05
C ASP A 105 8.40 -2.92 -10.56
N LYS A 106 7.97 -1.80 -9.95
CA LYS A 106 8.51 -0.46 -10.27
C LYS A 106 10.00 -0.34 -9.99
N LYS A 107 10.49 -0.99 -8.93
CA LYS A 107 11.91 -1.00 -8.59
C LYS A 107 12.71 -1.82 -9.60
N GLU A 108 12.18 -2.94 -10.06
CA GLU A 108 12.81 -3.76 -11.08
C GLU A 108 12.88 -3.04 -12.43
N GLU A 109 11.83 -2.35 -12.85
CA GLU A 109 11.83 -1.53 -14.07
C GLU A 109 12.92 -0.45 -14.02
N ARG A 110 13.03 0.28 -12.91
CA ARG A 110 14.10 1.27 -12.72
C ARG A 110 15.47 0.63 -12.75
N ARG A 111 15.65 -0.54 -12.13
CA ARG A 111 16.93 -1.27 -12.16
C ARG A 111 17.32 -1.64 -13.59
N ARG A 112 16.38 -2.17 -14.38
CA ARG A 112 16.60 -2.51 -15.80
C ARG A 112 16.94 -1.28 -16.63
N GLN A 113 16.27 -0.15 -16.38
CA GLN A 113 16.56 1.10 -17.08
C GLN A 113 18.00 1.59 -16.77
N ILE A 114 18.38 1.59 -15.50
CA ILE A 114 19.74 1.98 -15.08
C ILE A 114 20.79 1.06 -15.69
N GLU A 115 20.54 -0.26 -15.72
CA GLU A 115 21.47 -1.23 -16.29
C GLU A 115 21.66 -1.02 -17.80
N ARG A 116 20.59 -0.74 -18.55
CA ARG A 116 20.67 -0.38 -19.97
C ARG A 116 21.48 0.90 -20.19
N ILE A 117 21.22 1.93 -19.40
CA ILE A 117 21.97 3.19 -19.48
C ILE A 117 23.44 2.95 -19.16
N ARG A 118 23.75 2.14 -18.13
CA ARG A 118 25.12 1.78 -17.76
C ARG A 118 25.83 1.02 -18.88
N ALA A 119 25.16 0.06 -19.50
CA ALA A 119 25.71 -0.68 -20.64
C ALA A 119 25.96 0.25 -21.84
N ALA A 120 25.00 1.12 -22.17
CA ALA A 120 25.17 2.11 -23.24
C ALA A 120 26.32 3.08 -22.93
N ALA A 121 26.42 3.58 -21.69
CA ALA A 121 27.50 4.45 -21.24
C ALA A 121 28.87 3.76 -21.30
N SER A 122 28.94 2.48 -20.93
CA SER A 122 30.17 1.68 -21.05
C SER A 122 30.60 1.50 -22.51
N VAL A 123 29.66 1.22 -23.41
CA VAL A 123 29.93 1.14 -24.86
C VAL A 123 30.34 2.51 -25.42
N MET A 124 29.71 3.60 -24.98
CA MET A 124 30.07 4.97 -25.36
C MET A 124 31.47 5.35 -24.86
N ALA A 125 31.81 5.00 -23.61
CA ALA A 125 33.13 5.25 -23.03
C ALA A 125 34.22 4.45 -23.77
N GLY A 126 33.95 3.18 -24.12
CA GLY A 126 34.88 2.36 -24.91
C GLY A 126 35.08 2.89 -26.34
N ARG A 127 34.05 3.50 -26.94
CA ARG A 127 34.14 4.18 -28.24
C ARG A 127 34.82 5.55 -28.14
N GLY A 128 34.76 6.19 -26.97
CA GLY A 128 35.36 7.49 -26.67
C GLY A 128 36.89 7.51 -26.68
N SER A 129 37.56 6.35 -26.69
CA SER A 129 39.02 6.27 -26.89
C SER A 129 39.44 6.62 -28.33
N ASN A 130 38.51 6.73 -29.27
CA ASN A 130 38.80 7.04 -30.68
C ASN A 130 37.94 8.19 -31.22
N THR A 131 37.28 8.95 -30.34
CA THR A 131 36.50 10.13 -30.72
C THR A 131 37.40 11.36 -30.72
N ALA A 132 37.07 12.34 -31.58
CA ALA A 132 37.87 13.52 -31.87
C ALA A 132 38.31 14.36 -30.64
N LEU A 133 37.76 14.11 -29.46
CA LEU A 133 38.10 14.73 -28.18
C LEU A 133 39.41 14.21 -27.58
N ASP A 134 39.78 12.94 -27.81
CA ASP A 134 41.09 12.41 -27.39
C ASP A 134 42.22 12.85 -28.35
N SER A 135 41.84 13.35 -29.53
CA SER A 135 42.72 14.00 -30.50
C SER A 135 42.71 15.54 -30.42
N GLN A 136 42.00 16.13 -29.45
CA GLN A 136 42.23 17.52 -29.08
C GLN A 136 43.45 17.55 -28.18
N ASP A 137 44.58 17.99 -28.73
CA ASP A 137 45.83 18.20 -27.99
C ASP A 137 45.67 19.41 -27.06
N LEU A 138 44.94 19.21 -25.96
CA LEU A 138 44.73 20.22 -24.93
C LEU A 138 46.03 20.37 -24.14
N MET A 139 46.84 21.34 -24.55
CA MET A 139 48.04 21.73 -23.82
C MET A 139 47.65 22.74 -22.74
N LEU A 140 47.97 22.45 -21.48
CA LEU A 140 47.89 23.44 -20.41
C LEU A 140 49.22 24.17 -20.32
N GLU A 141 49.17 25.48 -20.16
CA GLU A 141 50.34 26.31 -19.85
C GLU A 141 50.12 27.01 -18.51
N ASP A 142 51.19 27.24 -17.75
CA ASP A 142 51.14 28.13 -16.61
C ASP A 142 50.95 29.59 -17.07
N GLN A 143 50.67 30.50 -16.14
CA GLN A 143 50.50 31.93 -16.47
C GLN A 143 51.77 32.59 -17.02
N GLN A 144 52.91 31.88 -16.97
CA GLN A 144 54.21 32.29 -17.48
C GLN A 144 54.55 31.64 -18.84
N GLY A 145 53.63 30.84 -19.42
CA GLY A 145 53.78 30.18 -20.72
C GLY A 145 54.51 28.82 -20.69
N HIS A 146 54.71 28.19 -19.53
CA HIS A 146 55.30 26.84 -19.45
C HIS A 146 54.24 25.75 -19.55
N ALA A 147 54.43 24.82 -20.48
CA ALA A 147 53.53 23.68 -20.64
C ALA A 147 53.49 22.78 -19.37
N ILE A 148 52.31 22.64 -18.80
CA ILE A 148 51.99 21.74 -17.70
C ILE A 148 51.62 20.38 -18.29
N LYS A 149 52.42 19.36 -17.99
CA LYS A 149 52.14 17.98 -18.41
C LYS A 149 51.15 17.34 -17.44
N PHE A 150 50.14 16.67 -17.99
CA PHE A 150 49.27 15.80 -17.19
C PHE A 150 50.06 14.60 -16.67
N VAL A 151 49.81 14.24 -15.41
CA VAL A 151 50.49 13.11 -14.75
C VAL A 151 49.83 11.78 -15.12
N SER A 152 48.53 11.78 -15.39
CA SER A 152 47.75 10.60 -15.81
C SER A 152 46.74 10.96 -16.91
N ASP A 153 46.46 10.01 -17.81
CA ASP A 153 45.37 10.13 -18.78
C ASP A 153 43.99 10.27 -18.10
N GLU A 154 43.87 9.78 -16.86
CA GLU A 154 42.67 9.94 -16.05
C GLU A 154 42.45 11.40 -15.63
N ASP A 155 43.53 12.13 -15.31
CA ASP A 155 43.47 13.56 -14.96
C ASP A 155 43.06 14.40 -16.17
N ARG A 156 43.58 14.06 -17.36
CA ARG A 156 43.16 14.71 -18.62
C ARG A 156 41.68 14.49 -18.89
N LYS A 157 41.19 13.26 -18.74
CA LYS A 157 39.77 12.91 -18.94
C LYS A 157 38.88 13.62 -17.92
N ALA A 158 39.28 13.64 -16.65
CA ALA A 158 38.56 14.36 -15.60
C ALA A 158 38.45 15.87 -15.94
N LEU A 159 39.53 16.49 -16.41
CA LEU A 159 39.51 17.90 -16.82
C LEU A 159 38.57 18.16 -18.00
N VAL A 160 38.66 17.35 -19.07
CA VAL A 160 37.79 17.50 -20.26
C VAL A 160 36.32 17.34 -19.88
N THR A 161 36.00 16.31 -19.10
CA THR A 161 34.63 16.09 -18.63
C THR A 161 34.13 17.24 -17.75
N ALA A 162 34.98 17.81 -16.90
CA ALA A 162 34.63 18.98 -16.10
C ALA A 162 34.33 20.22 -16.97
N LEU A 163 35.14 20.47 -18.01
CA LEU A 163 34.91 21.57 -18.95
C LEU A 163 33.58 21.40 -19.72
N VAL A 164 33.30 20.20 -20.22
CA VAL A 164 32.05 19.89 -20.92
C VAL A 164 30.84 20.02 -19.98
N LEU A 165 30.94 19.55 -18.75
CA LEU A 165 29.86 19.71 -17.77
C LEU A 165 29.64 21.18 -17.40
N HIS A 166 30.71 21.98 -17.35
CA HIS A 166 30.61 23.42 -17.10
C HIS A 166 29.86 24.15 -18.22
N THR A 167 30.21 23.88 -19.49
CA THR A 167 29.52 24.49 -20.64
C THR A 167 28.06 24.05 -20.73
N MET A 168 27.79 22.74 -20.54
CA MET A 168 26.42 22.23 -20.47
C MET A 168 25.63 22.87 -19.32
N GLY A 169 26.25 23.07 -18.17
CA GLY A 169 25.65 23.75 -17.03
C GLY A 169 25.27 25.20 -17.36
N GLN A 170 26.16 25.94 -18.03
CA GLN A 170 25.87 27.31 -18.48
C GLN A 170 24.71 27.36 -19.48
N GLU A 171 24.66 26.44 -20.44
CA GLU A 171 23.56 26.36 -21.41
C GLU A 171 22.21 26.07 -20.75
N LEU A 172 22.18 25.16 -19.77
CA LEU A 172 20.98 24.85 -19.01
C LEU A 172 20.52 26.07 -18.19
N MET A 173 21.45 26.75 -17.52
CA MET A 173 21.13 27.96 -16.77
C MET A 173 20.58 29.06 -17.67
N ALA A 174 21.22 29.32 -18.82
CA ALA A 174 20.76 30.30 -19.80
C ALA A 174 19.36 29.99 -20.36
N LYS A 175 19.05 28.71 -20.61
CA LYS A 175 17.70 28.28 -21.01
C LYS A 175 16.68 28.55 -19.91
N THR A 176 16.98 28.16 -18.66
CA THR A 176 16.05 28.41 -17.55
C THR A 176 15.83 29.89 -17.24
N GLU A 177 16.83 30.74 -17.48
CA GLU A 177 16.67 32.20 -17.38
C GLU A 177 15.85 32.79 -18.55
N GLY A 178 16.03 32.25 -19.76
CA GLY A 178 15.19 32.58 -20.92
C GLY A 178 13.72 32.22 -20.72
N ASP A 179 13.44 31.02 -20.20
CA ASP A 179 12.07 30.53 -19.94
C ASP A 179 11.38 31.34 -18.84
N LYS A 180 12.11 31.73 -17.78
CA LYS A 180 11.59 32.63 -16.72
C LYS A 180 11.28 34.03 -17.25
N LYS A 181 12.08 34.53 -18.20
CA LYS A 181 11.88 35.84 -18.81
C LYS A 181 10.71 35.84 -19.81
N ALA A 182 10.49 34.72 -20.51
CA ALA A 182 9.33 34.51 -21.36
C ALA A 182 8.02 34.48 -20.54
N LEU A 183 7.99 33.82 -19.38
CA LEU A 183 6.83 33.85 -18.46
C LEU A 183 6.56 35.24 -17.83
N ALA A 184 7.53 36.15 -17.83
CA ALA A 184 7.40 37.48 -17.25
C ALA A 184 7.00 38.56 -18.28
N CYS A 185 6.94 38.23 -19.58
CA CYS A 185 6.67 39.18 -20.66
C CYS A 185 5.33 38.99 -21.37
N ASP A 186 4.43 38.11 -20.89
CA ASP A 186 3.04 38.10 -21.34
C ASP A 186 2.24 39.20 -20.60
N PRO A 187 1.65 40.19 -21.31
CA PRO A 187 0.83 41.25 -20.71
C PRO A 187 -0.56 40.78 -20.24
#